data_AF-A0A250L6X7-F1
#
_entry.id   AF-A0A250L6X7-F1
#
_cell.length_a   1.000
_cell.length_b   1.000
_cell.length_c   1.000
_cell.angle_alpha   90.00
_cell.angle_beta   90.00
_cell.angle_gamma   90.00
#
_symmetry.space_group_name_H-M   'P 1'
#
loop_
_entity.id
_entity.type
_entity.pdbx_description
1 polymer ?
#
loop_
_entity_poly.entity_id
_entity_poly.type
_entity_poly.pdbx_seq_one_letter_code
_entity_poly.pdbx_strand_id
1 'polypeptide(L)' 'MPATDYKGVIGETSFTPQGDLKHGAISVFTYKSGKKALLDIVKM' A
#
# COMPACT_ATOMS: atom_id res chain seq x y z
N MET A 1 -17.19 -6.56 -8.01
CA MET A 1 -17.50 -5.98 -6.68
C MET A 1 -18.19 -4.64 -6.92
N PRO A 2 -19.15 -4.19 -6.09
CA PRO A 2 -19.54 -2.78 -6.06
C PRO A 2 -18.27 -1.93 -6.03
N ALA A 3 -18.27 -0.71 -6.57
CA ALA A 3 -17.08 0.15 -6.58
C ALA A 3 -16.67 0.48 -5.14
N THR A 4 -15.88 -0.40 -4.52
CA THR A 4 -15.29 -0.19 -3.22
C THR A 4 -14.18 0.83 -3.43
N ASP A 5 -14.52 2.09 -3.16
CA ASP A 5 -13.61 3.21 -2.99
C ASP A 5 -13.64 3.55 -1.50
N TYR A 6 -12.60 3.13 -0.79
CA TYR A 6 -12.51 3.27 0.66
C TYR A 6 -11.29 4.09 1.06
N LYS A 7 -11.53 5.21 1.75
CA LYS A 7 -10.48 6.07 2.30
C LYS A 7 -10.18 5.65 3.74
N GLY A 8 -9.17 4.79 3.89
CA GLY A 8 -8.73 4.27 5.18
C GLY A 8 -7.59 5.07 5.80
N VAL A 9 -7.12 4.59 6.94
CA VAL A 9 -6.04 5.22 7.74
C VAL A 9 -4.73 5.35 6.94
N ILE A 10 -4.48 4.44 5.99
CA ILE A 10 -3.23 4.37 5.21
C ILE A 10 -3.39 4.81 3.76
N GLY A 11 -4.53 5.39 3.39
CA GLY A 11 -4.80 5.86 2.03
C GLY A 11 -6.07 5.28 1.40
N GLU A 12 -6.20 5.50 0.10
CA GLU A 12 -7.33 5.01 -0.70
C GLU A 12 -7.11 3.55 -1.11
N THR A 13 -8.15 2.74 -0.94
CA THR A 13 -8.20 1.35 -1.40
C THR A 13 -9.27 1.22 -2.46
N SER A 14 -8.86 0.83 -3.67
CA SER A 14 -9.76 0.51 -4.78
C SER A 14 -9.26 -0.67 -5.59
N PHE A 15 -10.17 -1.36 -6.27
CA PHE A 15 -9.91 -2.66 -6.91
C PHE A 15 -10.18 -2.67 -8.42
N THR A 16 -9.43 -3.48 -9.16
CA THR A 16 -9.68 -3.82 -10.56
C THR A 16 -10.94 -4.70 -10.68
N PRO A 17 -11.53 -4.87 -11.88
CA PRO A 17 -12.66 -5.78 -12.06
C PRO A 17 -12.37 -7.23 -11.64
N GLN A 18 -11.10 -7.64 -11.71
CA GLN A 18 -10.60 -8.96 -11.32
C GLN A 18 -10.41 -9.09 -9.80
N GLY A 19 -10.43 -7.98 -9.05
CA GLY A 19 -10.32 -7.96 -7.59
C GLY A 19 -8.92 -7.61 -7.06
N ASP A 20 -7.98 -7.22 -7.93
CA ASP A 20 -6.64 -6.77 -7.52
C ASP A 20 -6.65 -5.31 -7.07
N LEU A 21 -5.68 -4.90 -6.24
CA LEU A 21 -5.52 -3.49 -5.89
C LEU A 21 -5.10 -2.65 -7.10
N LYS A 22 -5.78 -1.51 -7.32
CA LYS A 22 -5.45 -0.59 -8.42
C LYS A 22 -4.12 0.12 -8.24
N HIS A 23 -3.79 0.50 -7.01
CA HIS A 23 -2.60 1.30 -6.69
C HIS A 23 -1.79 0.60 -5.60
N GLY A 24 -1.31 -0.61 -5.89
CA GLY A 24 -0.45 -1.36 -4.96
C GLY A 24 0.85 -0.60 -4.69
N ALA A 25 1.27 -0.57 -3.43
CA ALA A 25 2.58 -0.06 -3.03
C ALA A 25 3.25 -1.04 -2.07
N ILE A 26 4.56 -1.21 -2.21
CA ILE A 26 5.38 -2.05 -1.34
C ILE A 26 6.33 -1.14 -0.55
N SER A 27 6.14 -1.08 0.77
CA SER A 27 7.04 -0.36 1.67
C SER A 27 8.22 -1.26 2.06
N VAL A 28 9.42 -0.88 1.66
CA VAL A 28 10.66 -1.55 2.06
C VAL A 28 11.17 -0.90 3.34
N PHE A 29 11.45 -1.72 4.34
CA PHE A 29 11.99 -1.26 5.63
C PHE A 29 13.40 -1.79 5.86
N THR A 30 14.18 -1.02 6.60
CA THR A 30 15.46 -1.44 7.16
C THR A 30 15.48 -1.23 8.67
N TYR A 31 16.47 -1.78 9.35
CA TYR A 31 16.70 -1.54 10.78
C TYR A 31 17.99 -0.74 10.96
N LYS A 32 17.88 0.42 11.63
CA LYS A 32 19.01 1.26 12.03
C LYS A 32 19.05 1.35 13.54
N SER A 33 20.14 0.90 14.16
CA SER A 33 20.31 0.87 15.62
C SER A 33 19.13 0.19 16.35
N GLY A 34 18.66 -0.93 15.81
CA GLY A 34 17.54 -1.70 16.36
C GLY A 34 16.15 -1.11 16.12
N LYS A 35 16.04 0.04 15.43
CA LYS A 35 14.75 0.68 15.12
C LYS A 35 14.39 0.50 13.65
N LYS A 36 13.13 0.14 13.37
CA LYS A 36 12.59 0.04 12.01
C LYS A 36 12.54 1.43 11.37
N ALA A 37 13.12 1.59 10.20
CA ALA A 37 13.10 2.82 9.40
C ALA A 37 12.59 2.50 7.99
N LEU A 38 11.74 3.39 7.44
CA LEU A 38 11.33 3.30 6.04
C LEU A 38 12.57 3.50 5.16
N LEU A 39 12.83 2.54 4.28
CA LEU A 39 13.90 2.62 3.31
C LEU A 39 13.39 3.16 1.98
N ASP A 40 12.29 2.60 1.48
CA ASP A 40 11.72 2.99 0.18
C ASP A 40 10.24 2.60 0.06
N ILE A 41 9.54 3.17 -0.92
CA ILE A 41 8.19 2.78 -1.34
C ILE A 41 8.19 2.53 -2.84
N VAL A 42 8.00 1.26 -3.22
CA VAL A 42 7.84 0.86 -4.62
C VAL A 42 6.37 0.98 -5.00
N LYS A 43 6.06 1.76 -6.03
CA LYS A 43 4.70 1.90 -6.60
C LYS A 43 4.60 1.08 -7.88
N MET A 44 3.45 0.44 -8.08
CA MET A 44 3.13 -0.42 -9.23
C MET A 44 2.17 0.27 -10.19
#